data_AF-P27475-F1
#
_entry.id   AF-P27475-F1
#
_cell.length_a   1.000
_cell.length_b   1.000
_cell.length_c   1.000
_cell.angle_alpha   90.00
_cell.angle_beta   90.00
_cell.angle_gamma   90.00
#
_symmetry.space_group_name_H-M   'P 1'
#
loop_
_entity.id
_entity.type
_entity.pdbx_description
1 polymer ?
#
loop_
_entity_poly.entity_id
_entity_poly.type
_entity_poly.pdbx_seq_one_letter_code
_entity_poly.pdbx_strand_id
1 'polypeptide(L)'
;MDSIHGHYHIQLSNYSAGENLQSATLTEGVIGAHRVKVETALSHSNRQKKLSATIKHNQSSRSMLDRKLTSDGKANQRSSFTFSMIMYRMIHFVLSTRVPAVRESVANYGGNINFKFAQTKGAFLHQIIKHSDTASGVCEALCAHWIWSHAQGQSLFDQLYVGGRKGKFQIDTLYSIKQLQIDGCKADVDQDEVTLDWFKKKGISERMIERHCLLRPVDVTGTTESEGPDQLLNAILDTHGIGYGYKKIYLSGQMSAHAIAAYVNEKSGVTFFDPNFGEFHFSDKEKFRKWFTNSFWENSMYHYPLGVGQRFSVLTFDSKEV
;
A
#
# COMPACT_ATOMS: atom_id res chain seq x y z
N MET A 1 -0.05 -13.17 31.21
CA MET A 1 1.41 -13.25 31.03
C MET A 1 1.66 -13.39 29.55
N ASP A 2 2.66 -12.68 29.06
CA ASP A 2 3.20 -12.61 27.69
C ASP A 2 2.38 -11.80 26.67
N SER A 3 2.65 -10.49 26.59
CA SER A 3 2.37 -9.69 25.39
C SER A 3 3.46 -9.99 24.36
N ILE A 4 3.06 -10.44 23.18
CA ILE A 4 3.96 -10.74 22.07
C ILE A 4 4.11 -9.43 21.27
N HIS A 5 5.01 -8.54 21.71
CA HIS A 5 5.47 -7.43 20.87
C HIS A 5 6.49 -7.98 19.88
N GLY A 6 6.10 -8.09 18.62
CA GLY A 6 6.90 -8.70 17.56
C GLY A 6 8.05 -7.80 17.12
N HIS A 7 9.24 -8.02 17.68
CA HIS A 7 10.48 -7.52 17.09
C HIS A 7 10.85 -8.34 15.85
N TYR A 8 10.60 -7.79 14.65
CA TYR A 8 11.06 -8.41 13.40
C TYR A 8 12.40 -7.80 12.96
N HIS A 9 13.49 -8.53 13.17
CA HIS A 9 14.82 -8.20 12.66
C HIS A 9 14.95 -8.68 11.21
N ILE A 10 14.95 -7.75 10.25
CA ILE A 10 15.29 -8.06 8.85
C ILE A 10 16.82 -8.09 8.75
N GLN A 11 17.43 -9.28 8.81
CA GLN A 11 18.85 -9.46 8.49
C GLN A 11 19.06 -9.34 6.97
N LEU A 12 19.56 -8.19 6.51
CA LEU A 12 20.11 -8.04 5.17
C LEU A 12 21.59 -8.45 5.19
N SER A 13 21.87 -9.69 4.79
CA SER A 13 23.24 -10.18 4.62
C SER A 13 23.98 -9.36 3.56
N ASN A 14 25.14 -8.84 3.94
CA ASN A 14 26.07 -8.04 3.15
C ASN A 14 26.40 -8.68 1.79
N TYR A 15 25.81 -8.19 0.69
CA TYR A 15 26.40 -8.38 -0.63
C TYR A 15 27.37 -7.24 -0.91
N SER A 16 28.65 -7.58 -1.01
CA SER A 16 29.76 -6.67 -1.26
C SER A 16 29.54 -5.88 -2.55
N ALA A 17 29.46 -4.55 -2.41
CA ALA A 17 29.53 -3.61 -3.52
C ALA A 17 30.96 -3.60 -4.08
N GLY A 18 31.21 -4.32 -5.19
CA GLY A 18 32.57 -4.49 -5.67
C GLY A 18 32.78 -4.84 -7.14
N GLU A 19 31.74 -4.93 -7.97
CA GLU A 19 31.94 -5.14 -9.42
C GLU A 19 31.58 -3.87 -10.20
N ASN A 20 32.63 -3.12 -10.52
CA ASN A 20 32.62 -2.01 -11.48
C ASN A 20 32.14 -2.52 -12.84
N LEU A 21 30.89 -2.23 -13.19
CA LEU A 21 30.37 -2.31 -14.56
C LEU A 21 30.90 -1.12 -15.37
N GLN A 22 32.20 -1.11 -15.67
CA GLN A 22 32.79 -0.28 -16.71
C GLN A 22 33.33 -1.20 -17.82
N SER A 23 33.01 -0.84 -19.06
CA SER A 23 33.39 -1.49 -20.32
C SER A 23 32.87 -2.93 -20.56
N ALA A 24 31.63 -3.04 -21.03
CA ALA A 24 31.30 -4.08 -22.01
C ALA A 24 31.77 -3.59 -23.38
N THR A 25 33.05 -3.79 -23.68
CA THR A 25 33.61 -3.67 -25.03
C THR A 25 33.01 -4.80 -25.87
N LEU A 26 32.17 -4.45 -26.83
CA LEU A 26 31.70 -5.36 -27.88
C LEU A 26 32.92 -5.83 -28.66
N THR A 27 33.41 -7.02 -28.33
CA THR A 27 34.44 -7.72 -29.09
C THR A 27 33.93 -7.98 -30.50
N GLU A 28 34.60 -7.37 -31.47
CA GLU A 28 34.41 -7.58 -32.90
C GLU A 28 34.59 -9.07 -33.23
N GLY A 29 33.46 -9.75 -33.40
CA GLY A 29 33.43 -11.13 -33.91
C GLY A 29 33.74 -11.13 -35.40
N VAL A 30 34.87 -11.73 -35.75
CA VAL A 30 35.33 -11.99 -37.12
C VAL A 30 34.30 -12.87 -37.82
N ILE A 31 33.43 -12.28 -38.64
CA ILE A 31 32.53 -13.03 -39.54
C ILE A 31 32.84 -12.62 -40.97
N GLY A 32 33.52 -13.54 -41.66
CA GLY A 32 33.72 -13.67 -43.10
C GLY A 32 33.34 -12.51 -44.04
N ALA A 33 34.37 -11.91 -44.66
CA ALA A 33 34.50 -11.53 -46.08
C ALA A 33 33.34 -10.91 -46.87
N HIS A 34 32.26 -10.43 -46.25
CA HIS A 34 31.24 -9.65 -46.93
C HIS A 34 31.40 -8.17 -46.60
N ARG A 35 32.03 -7.51 -47.57
CA ARG A 35 32.23 -6.06 -47.70
C ARG A 35 30.86 -5.37 -47.81
N VAL A 36 30.11 -5.32 -46.70
CA VAL A 36 28.89 -4.52 -46.62
C VAL A 36 29.35 -3.07 -46.63
N LYS A 37 29.10 -2.38 -47.75
CA LYS A 37 29.23 -0.93 -47.86
C LYS A 37 28.41 -0.32 -46.74
N VAL A 38 29.11 0.14 -45.70
CA VAL A 38 28.51 0.95 -44.65
C VAL A 38 28.19 2.30 -45.29
N GLU A 39 26.95 2.49 -45.72
CA GLU A 39 26.38 3.82 -45.97
C GLU A 39 26.26 4.55 -44.62
N THR A 40 27.37 5.10 -44.14
CA THR A 40 27.46 5.72 -42.81
C THR A 40 26.88 7.13 -42.71
N ALA A 41 26.33 7.70 -43.78
CA ALA A 41 26.04 9.15 -43.80
C ALA A 41 24.58 9.56 -43.55
N LEU A 42 23.58 8.66 -43.62
CA LEU A 42 22.16 9.09 -43.71
C LEU A 42 21.22 8.73 -42.55
N SER A 43 21.65 8.00 -41.51
CA SER A 43 20.71 7.59 -40.43
C SER A 43 20.84 8.35 -39.10
N HIS A 44 21.88 9.18 -38.92
CA HIS A 44 22.11 9.90 -37.67
C HIS A 44 21.01 10.93 -37.38
N SER A 45 20.48 11.63 -38.40
CA SER A 45 19.45 12.66 -38.19
C SER A 45 18.11 12.06 -37.72
N ASN A 46 17.70 10.91 -38.26
CA ASN A 46 16.46 10.25 -37.88
C ASN A 46 16.58 9.57 -36.51
N ARG A 47 17.72 8.97 -36.16
CA ARG A 47 17.94 8.45 -34.81
C ARG A 47 17.99 9.56 -33.77
N GLN A 48 18.67 10.67 -34.04
CA GLN A 48 18.70 11.81 -33.12
C GLN A 48 17.33 12.48 -32.98
N LYS A 49 16.55 12.59 -34.06
CA LYS A 49 15.16 13.08 -33.99
C LYS A 49 14.27 12.14 -33.19
N LYS A 50 14.35 10.82 -33.40
CA LYS A 50 13.62 9.85 -32.57
C LYS A 50 14.06 9.91 -31.11
N LEU A 51 15.37 9.96 -30.85
CA LEU A 51 15.89 10.06 -29.49
C LEU A 51 15.47 11.37 -28.82
N SER A 52 15.54 12.50 -29.52
CA SER A 52 15.07 13.80 -29.03
C SER A 52 13.56 13.84 -28.85
N ALA A 53 12.78 13.19 -29.71
CA ALA A 53 11.34 13.07 -29.56
C ALA A 53 11.00 12.17 -28.35
N THR A 54 11.71 11.07 -28.14
CA THR A 54 11.55 10.20 -26.97
C THR A 54 12.02 10.90 -25.69
N ILE A 55 13.11 11.67 -25.73
CA ILE A 55 13.58 12.49 -24.60
C ILE A 55 12.58 13.62 -24.31
N LYS A 56 12.06 14.31 -25.33
CA LYS A 56 11.01 15.33 -25.15
C LYS A 56 9.69 14.73 -24.67
N HIS A 57 9.33 13.55 -25.14
CA HIS A 57 8.15 12.81 -24.67
C HIS A 57 8.34 12.30 -23.22
N ASN A 58 9.57 11.96 -22.84
CA ASN A 58 9.88 11.61 -21.45
C ASN A 58 10.04 12.85 -20.55
N GLN A 59 10.51 13.99 -21.07
CA GLN A 59 10.55 15.27 -20.35
C GLN A 59 9.16 15.89 -20.22
N SER A 60 8.25 15.63 -21.17
CA SER A 60 6.83 15.97 -21.06
C SER A 60 6.03 14.92 -20.28
N SER A 61 6.70 14.01 -19.56
CA SER A 61 6.07 13.36 -18.40
C SER A 61 5.71 14.48 -17.42
N ARG A 62 4.54 15.07 -17.65
CA ARG A 62 3.95 16.12 -16.84
C ARG A 62 4.11 15.63 -15.41
N SER A 63 4.76 16.44 -14.59
CA SER A 63 4.92 16.15 -13.17
C SER A 63 3.61 15.57 -12.65
N MET A 64 3.69 14.34 -12.11
CA MET A 64 2.55 13.70 -11.47
C MET A 64 2.25 14.37 -10.13
N LEU A 65 3.02 15.37 -9.72
CA LEU A 65 2.75 16.22 -8.57
C LEU A 65 2.13 17.53 -9.06
N ASP A 66 1.12 17.99 -8.34
CA ASP A 66 0.48 19.29 -8.48
C ASP A 66 1.49 20.46 -8.42
N ARG A 67 2.46 20.37 -7.51
CA ARG A 67 3.57 21.29 -7.33
C ARG A 67 4.86 20.53 -6.94
N LYS A 68 5.99 21.23 -6.93
CA LYS A 68 7.31 20.62 -6.66
C LYS A 68 7.59 20.38 -5.18
N LEU A 69 7.11 21.28 -4.31
CA LEU A 69 7.35 21.28 -2.87
C LEU A 69 6.01 21.25 -2.12
N THR A 70 6.00 20.66 -0.94
CA THR A 70 4.89 20.75 0.02
C THR A 70 4.66 22.19 0.47
N SER A 71 3.54 22.45 1.16
CA SER A 71 3.24 23.77 1.72
C SER A 71 4.32 24.27 2.68
N ASP A 72 5.03 23.37 3.36
CA ASP A 72 6.16 23.67 4.25
C ASP A 72 7.54 23.57 3.57
N GLY A 73 7.58 23.56 2.22
CA GLY A 73 8.82 23.69 1.45
C GLY A 73 9.63 22.40 1.27
N LYS A 74 9.07 21.23 1.60
CA LYS A 74 9.75 19.93 1.48
C LYS A 74 9.52 19.29 0.12
N ALA A 75 10.53 18.62 -0.42
CA ALA A 75 10.40 17.85 -1.65
C ALA A 75 9.85 16.44 -1.37
N ASN A 76 9.22 15.81 -2.37
CA ASN A 76 8.84 14.39 -2.30
C ASN A 76 10.08 13.53 -1.96
N GLN A 77 9.99 12.72 -0.91
CA GLN A 77 11.11 11.95 -0.38
C GLN A 77 11.68 10.97 -1.41
N ARG A 78 13.01 10.88 -1.48
CA ARG A 78 13.73 9.93 -2.33
C ARG A 78 14.92 9.38 -1.55
N SER A 79 15.30 8.14 -1.82
CA SER A 79 16.53 7.55 -1.31
C SER A 79 17.47 7.21 -2.46
N SER A 80 18.70 6.82 -2.13
CA SER A 80 19.52 6.06 -3.07
C SER A 80 18.82 4.76 -3.45
N PHE A 81 19.12 4.28 -4.64
CA PHE A 81 18.65 2.97 -5.09
C PHE A 81 19.21 1.87 -4.17
N THR A 82 18.38 0.88 -3.86
CA THR A 82 18.78 -0.34 -3.16
C THR A 82 18.25 -1.55 -3.93
N PHE A 83 18.96 -2.68 -3.88
CA PHE A 83 18.57 -3.87 -4.65
C PHE A 83 17.19 -4.42 -4.22
N SER A 84 16.82 -4.27 -2.95
CA SER A 84 15.50 -4.64 -2.43
C SER A 84 14.36 -3.93 -3.17
N MET A 85 14.57 -2.72 -3.71
CA MET A 85 13.56 -2.00 -4.51
C MET A 85 13.21 -2.72 -5.82
N ILE A 86 14.11 -3.52 -6.39
CA ILE A 86 13.78 -4.39 -7.54
C ILE A 86 12.90 -5.55 -7.07
N MET A 87 13.25 -6.19 -5.95
CA MET A 87 12.45 -7.28 -5.39
C MET A 87 11.01 -6.83 -5.10
N TYR A 88 10.85 -5.65 -4.48
CA TYR A 88 9.52 -5.09 -4.23
C TYR A 88 8.74 -4.80 -5.51
N ARG A 89 9.39 -4.36 -6.59
CA ARG A 89 8.70 -4.18 -7.89
C ARG A 89 8.12 -5.49 -8.41
N MET A 90 8.80 -6.62 -8.22
CA MET A 90 8.28 -7.93 -8.63
C MET A 90 7.10 -8.36 -7.76
N ILE A 91 7.17 -8.16 -6.44
CA ILE A 91 6.06 -8.42 -5.51
C ILE A 91 4.83 -7.58 -5.90
N HIS A 92 5.03 -6.27 -6.12
CA HIS A 92 3.97 -5.36 -6.60
C HIS A 92 3.38 -5.82 -7.92
N PHE A 93 4.21 -6.27 -8.86
CA PHE A 93 3.73 -6.80 -10.14
C PHE A 93 2.80 -8.00 -9.94
N VAL A 94 3.21 -9.00 -9.14
CA VAL A 94 2.39 -10.18 -8.83
C VAL A 94 1.04 -9.76 -8.22
N LEU A 95 1.05 -8.93 -7.18
CA LEU A 95 -0.19 -8.43 -6.55
C LEU A 95 -1.06 -7.62 -7.53
N SER A 96 -0.44 -6.86 -8.43
CA SER A 96 -1.17 -6.05 -9.41
C SER A 96 -2.02 -6.87 -10.39
N THR A 97 -1.61 -8.13 -10.64
CA THR A 97 -2.36 -9.08 -11.49
C THR A 97 -3.67 -9.54 -10.84
N ARG A 98 -3.78 -9.46 -9.51
CA ARG A 98 -4.96 -9.88 -8.74
C ARG A 98 -6.02 -8.80 -8.64
N VAL A 99 -5.67 -7.55 -8.93
CA VAL A 99 -6.55 -6.38 -8.82
C VAL A 99 -7.86 -6.54 -9.62
N PRO A 100 -7.88 -7.01 -10.88
CA PRO A 100 -9.12 -7.21 -11.61
C PRO A 100 -10.05 -8.23 -10.92
N ALA A 101 -9.55 -9.42 -10.58
CA ALA A 101 -10.34 -10.49 -9.97
C ALA A 101 -11.01 -10.06 -8.66
N VAL A 102 -10.25 -9.41 -7.75
CA VAL A 102 -10.82 -8.87 -6.50
C VAL A 102 -11.92 -7.85 -6.79
N ARG A 103 -11.69 -6.90 -7.70
CA ARG A 103 -12.66 -5.85 -8.01
C ARG A 103 -13.92 -6.37 -8.70
N GLU A 104 -13.76 -7.25 -9.69
CA GLU A 104 -14.87 -7.82 -10.45
C GLU A 104 -15.78 -8.65 -9.54
N SER A 105 -15.22 -9.30 -8.52
CA SER A 105 -16.02 -10.06 -7.55
C SER A 105 -16.95 -9.21 -6.69
N VAL A 106 -16.65 -7.93 -6.43
CA VAL A 106 -17.40 -7.08 -5.47
C VAL A 106 -18.88 -7.00 -5.83
N ALA A 107 -19.19 -6.77 -7.11
CA ALA A 107 -20.56 -6.64 -7.60
C ALA A 107 -21.37 -7.94 -7.48
N ASN A 108 -20.70 -9.10 -7.61
CA ASN A 108 -21.36 -10.42 -7.53
C ASN A 108 -21.94 -10.70 -6.13
N TYR A 109 -21.48 -9.96 -5.11
CA TYR A 109 -21.96 -10.06 -3.74
C TYR A 109 -22.75 -8.81 -3.32
N GLY A 110 -23.18 -7.98 -4.28
CA GLY A 110 -23.98 -6.79 -4.03
C GLY A 110 -23.22 -5.64 -3.39
N GLY A 111 -21.89 -5.62 -3.49
CA GLY A 111 -21.06 -4.48 -3.11
C GLY A 111 -20.84 -3.50 -4.26
N ASN A 112 -20.36 -2.32 -3.92
CA ASN A 112 -19.95 -1.29 -4.87
C ASN A 112 -18.47 -0.96 -4.69
N ILE A 113 -17.79 -0.59 -5.78
CA ILE A 113 -16.43 -0.05 -5.71
C ILE A 113 -16.54 1.47 -5.62
N ASN A 114 -16.26 2.02 -4.45
CA ASN A 114 -16.26 3.47 -4.24
C ASN A 114 -15.06 4.12 -4.93
N PHE A 115 -13.88 3.51 -4.83
CA PHE A 115 -12.69 4.03 -5.50
C PHE A 115 -11.70 2.93 -5.90
N LYS A 116 -11.31 2.93 -7.17
CA LYS A 116 -10.42 1.91 -7.76
C LYS A 116 -8.94 2.15 -7.43
N PHE A 117 -8.52 2.28 -6.17
CA PHE A 117 -7.11 2.51 -5.79
C PHE A 117 -6.26 1.22 -5.78
N ALA A 118 -4.97 1.33 -6.08
CA ALA A 118 -4.01 0.23 -5.94
C ALA A 118 -2.59 0.81 -5.82
N GLN A 119 -1.93 0.61 -4.68
CA GLN A 119 -0.55 1.06 -4.47
C GLN A 119 0.45 0.24 -5.30
N THR A 120 0.05 -0.97 -5.70
CA THR A 120 0.87 -1.96 -6.43
C THR A 120 1.01 -1.68 -7.92
N LYS A 121 0.42 -0.59 -8.43
CA LYS A 121 0.55 -0.23 -9.86
C LYS A 121 0.39 1.25 -10.16
N GLY A 122 0.79 1.61 -11.39
CA GLY A 122 0.59 2.94 -11.96
C GLY A 122 1.39 4.02 -11.25
N ALA A 123 0.89 5.25 -11.34
CA ALA A 123 1.65 6.43 -10.92
C ALA A 123 1.92 6.49 -9.41
N PHE A 124 1.07 5.89 -8.58
CA PHE A 124 1.27 5.87 -7.12
C PHE A 124 2.44 4.95 -6.76
N LEU A 125 2.48 3.74 -7.34
CA LEU A 125 3.63 2.84 -7.23
C LEU A 125 4.93 3.58 -7.59
N HIS A 126 4.94 4.32 -8.71
CA HIS A 126 6.09 5.10 -9.14
C HIS A 126 6.54 6.18 -8.14
N GLN A 127 5.68 6.63 -7.22
CA GLN A 127 6.07 7.59 -6.17
C GLN A 127 6.65 6.90 -4.94
N ILE A 128 6.09 5.76 -4.52
CA ILE A 128 6.51 5.06 -3.30
C ILE A 128 7.79 4.27 -3.52
N ILE A 129 8.04 3.75 -4.73
CA ILE A 129 9.33 3.10 -5.06
C ILE A 129 10.48 4.09 -5.29
N LYS A 130 10.32 5.38 -4.96
CA LYS A 130 11.43 6.36 -5.01
C LYS A 130 12.25 6.39 -3.73
N HIS A 131 11.79 5.74 -2.66
CA HIS A 131 12.45 5.68 -1.37
C HIS A 131 12.45 4.23 -0.88
N SER A 132 13.56 3.75 -0.31
CA SER A 132 13.74 2.37 0.18
C SER A 132 12.61 1.96 1.12
N ASP A 133 12.32 2.81 2.11
CA ASP A 133 11.41 2.49 3.21
C ASP A 133 9.93 2.57 2.81
N THR A 134 9.63 3.10 1.61
CA THR A 134 8.28 3.09 1.04
C THR A 134 8.16 2.17 -0.18
N ALA A 135 9.24 1.50 -0.58
CA ALA A 135 9.26 0.70 -1.80
C ALA A 135 8.50 -0.63 -1.64
N SER A 136 8.50 -1.22 -0.44
CA SER A 136 7.71 -2.42 -0.11
C SER A 136 6.21 -2.14 -0.12
N GLY A 137 5.82 -0.90 0.21
CA GLY A 137 4.44 -0.46 0.30
C GLY A 137 4.33 0.67 1.32
N VAL A 138 3.18 1.32 1.34
CA VAL A 138 2.79 2.31 2.35
C VAL A 138 1.43 1.95 2.94
N CYS A 139 1.14 0.64 3.05
CA CYS A 139 -0.18 0.11 3.40
C CYS A 139 -0.65 0.61 4.76
N GLU A 140 0.19 0.53 5.78
CA GLU A 140 -0.08 1.05 7.12
C GLU A 140 -0.44 2.54 7.07
N ALA A 141 0.41 3.35 6.45
CA ALA A 141 0.19 4.78 6.36
C ALA A 141 -1.05 5.15 5.54
N LEU A 142 -1.35 4.41 4.47
CA LEU A 142 -2.58 4.58 3.68
C LEU A 142 -3.82 4.25 4.50
N CYS A 143 -3.81 3.16 5.27
CA CYS A 143 -4.91 2.80 6.14
C CYS A 143 -5.13 3.84 7.24
N ALA A 144 -4.05 4.37 7.84
CA ALA A 144 -4.15 5.45 8.82
C ALA A 144 -4.75 6.73 8.23
N HIS A 145 -4.27 7.16 7.05
CA HIS A 145 -4.85 8.32 6.37
C HIS A 145 -6.29 8.06 5.94
N TRP A 146 -6.62 6.84 5.49
CA TRP A 146 -7.98 6.47 5.11
C TRP A 146 -8.95 6.56 6.30
N ILE A 147 -8.58 5.97 7.44
CA ILE A 147 -9.38 6.02 8.68
C ILE A 147 -9.60 7.48 9.08
N TRP A 148 -8.53 8.28 9.11
CA TRP A 148 -8.63 9.68 9.49
C TRP A 148 -9.52 10.51 8.54
N SER A 149 -9.33 10.39 7.22
CA SER A 149 -10.17 11.10 6.24
C SER A 149 -11.63 10.67 6.38
N HIS A 150 -11.90 9.37 6.45
CA HIS A 150 -13.26 8.83 6.53
C HIS A 150 -13.95 9.23 7.84
N ALA A 151 -13.22 9.25 8.96
CA ALA A 151 -13.70 9.76 10.26
C ALA A 151 -14.14 11.22 10.22
N GLN A 152 -13.60 12.02 9.29
CA GLN A 152 -14.01 13.41 9.07
C GLN A 152 -15.13 13.56 8.03
N GLY A 153 -15.70 12.45 7.55
CA GLY A 153 -16.66 12.46 6.44
C GLY A 153 -16.01 12.84 5.10
N GLN A 154 -14.69 12.67 4.96
CA GLN A 154 -13.93 13.03 3.76
C GLN A 154 -13.38 11.79 3.06
N SER A 155 -13.01 11.98 1.79
CA SER A 155 -12.34 10.95 0.98
C SER A 155 -10.82 11.17 1.01
N LEU A 156 -10.07 10.12 1.37
CA LEU A 156 -8.61 10.11 1.18
C LEU A 156 -8.23 10.44 -0.27
N PHE A 157 -9.02 10.00 -1.24
CA PHE A 157 -8.71 10.17 -2.66
C PHE A 157 -8.90 11.60 -3.13
N ASP A 158 -9.81 12.36 -2.50
CA ASP A 158 -9.97 13.79 -2.74
C ASP A 158 -8.82 14.60 -2.15
N GLN A 159 -8.20 14.10 -1.07
CA GLN A 159 -6.99 14.68 -0.49
C GLN A 159 -5.73 14.25 -1.25
N LEU A 160 -5.68 13.05 -1.80
CA LEU A 160 -4.50 12.48 -2.46
C LEU A 160 -4.39 12.93 -3.92
N TYR A 161 -5.50 13.01 -4.64
CA TYR A 161 -5.52 13.37 -6.06
C TYR A 161 -6.09 14.76 -6.28
N VAL A 162 -5.50 15.50 -7.21
CA VAL A 162 -6.02 16.81 -7.61
C VAL A 162 -7.44 16.66 -8.17
N GLY A 163 -8.40 17.30 -7.51
CA GLY A 163 -9.82 17.21 -7.88
C GLY A 163 -10.43 15.82 -7.71
N GLY A 164 -9.88 14.97 -6.83
CA GLY A 164 -10.43 13.64 -6.54
C GLY A 164 -10.27 12.61 -7.66
N ARG A 165 -9.53 12.95 -8.73
CA ARG A 165 -9.40 12.11 -9.92
C ARG A 165 -7.97 11.66 -10.11
N LYS A 166 -7.79 10.36 -10.34
CA LYS A 166 -6.48 9.78 -10.66
C LYS A 166 -5.77 10.57 -11.75
N GLY A 167 -4.52 10.93 -11.48
CA GLY A 167 -3.73 11.80 -12.33
C GLY A 167 -2.65 12.45 -11.49
N LYS A 168 -2.77 13.75 -11.26
CA LYS A 168 -1.84 14.47 -10.38
C LYS A 168 -2.13 14.20 -8.90
N PHE A 169 -1.07 14.01 -8.13
CA PHE A 169 -1.09 13.91 -6.68
C PHE A 169 -0.99 15.30 -6.07
N GLN A 170 -1.71 15.52 -4.98
CA GLN A 170 -1.45 16.61 -4.06
C GLN A 170 -0.23 16.24 -3.21
N ILE A 171 0.85 17.01 -3.35
CA ILE A 171 2.13 16.63 -2.75
C ILE A 171 2.11 16.57 -1.22
N ASP A 172 1.30 17.39 -0.53
CA ASP A 172 1.24 17.38 0.94
C ASP A 172 0.75 16.02 1.46
N THR A 173 -0.34 15.51 0.88
CA THR A 173 -0.92 14.21 1.24
C THR A 173 0.02 13.07 0.86
N LEU A 174 0.62 13.10 -0.33
CA LEU A 174 1.59 12.09 -0.76
C LEU A 174 2.83 12.08 0.16
N TYR A 175 3.35 13.26 0.50
CA TYR A 175 4.48 13.42 1.40
C TYR A 175 4.13 12.89 2.81
N SER A 176 2.96 13.23 3.34
CA SER A 176 2.48 12.80 4.65
C SER A 176 2.35 11.27 4.74
N ILE A 177 1.74 10.63 3.74
CA ILE A 177 1.62 9.16 3.67
C ILE A 177 3.01 8.52 3.67
N LYS A 178 3.92 9.01 2.82
CA LYS A 178 5.27 8.46 2.77
C LYS A 178 6.04 8.71 4.06
N GLN A 179 5.89 9.88 4.66
CA GLN A 179 6.61 10.23 5.88
C GLN A 179 6.18 9.33 7.04
N LEU A 180 4.87 9.10 7.20
CA LEU A 180 4.36 8.20 8.23
C LEU A 180 4.91 6.77 8.07
N GLN A 181 4.98 6.25 6.83
CA GLN A 181 5.60 4.95 6.58
C GLN A 181 7.11 4.96 6.88
N ILE A 182 7.84 5.98 6.43
CA ILE A 182 9.28 6.12 6.69
C ILE A 182 9.55 6.15 8.20
N ASP A 183 8.77 6.90 8.96
CA ASP A 183 8.91 7.02 10.40
C ASP A 183 8.67 5.68 11.12
N GLY A 184 7.69 4.90 10.67
CA GLY A 184 7.43 3.55 11.19
C GLY A 184 8.37 2.44 10.68
N CYS A 185 9.26 2.74 9.72
CA CYS A 185 10.26 1.79 9.21
C CYS A 185 11.67 2.04 9.75
N LYS A 186 11.84 3.02 10.65
CA LYS A 186 13.11 3.28 11.32
C LYS A 186 13.49 2.09 12.22
N ALA A 187 14.79 1.85 12.36
CA ALA A 187 15.28 0.88 13.33
C ALA A 187 14.79 1.25 14.74
N ASP A 188 14.47 0.23 15.54
CA ASP A 188 14.05 0.34 16.94
C ASP A 188 12.73 1.10 17.19
N VAL A 189 11.92 1.28 16.14
CA VAL A 189 10.61 1.91 16.23
C VAL A 189 9.52 0.88 15.96
N ASP A 190 8.50 0.86 16.83
CA ASP A 190 7.28 0.11 16.58
C ASP A 190 6.37 0.93 15.65
N GLN A 191 6.03 0.34 14.49
CA GLN A 191 5.20 0.98 13.48
C GLN A 191 3.79 1.29 13.98
N ASP A 192 3.21 0.43 14.83
CA ASP A 192 1.89 0.65 15.41
C ASP A 192 1.92 1.84 16.37
N GLU A 193 2.95 1.96 17.22
CA GLU A 193 3.11 3.11 18.11
C GLU A 193 3.22 4.44 17.36
N VAL A 194 3.96 4.47 16.23
CA VAL A 194 4.05 5.65 15.36
C VAL A 194 2.69 6.03 14.79
N THR A 195 1.94 5.05 14.30
CA THR A 195 0.58 5.28 13.78
C THR A 195 -0.37 5.73 14.87
N LEU A 196 -0.30 5.15 16.07
CA LEU A 196 -1.13 5.53 17.23
C LEU A 196 -0.86 6.97 17.68
N ASP A 197 0.41 7.39 17.77
CA ASP A 197 0.76 8.78 18.06
C ASP A 197 0.25 9.73 16.97
N TRP A 198 0.36 9.33 15.69
CA TRP A 198 -0.20 10.09 14.57
C TRP A 198 -1.72 10.24 14.70
N PHE A 199 -2.45 9.16 15.01
CA PHE A 199 -3.89 9.17 15.26
C PHE A 199 -4.26 10.10 16.41
N LYS A 200 -3.56 10.01 17.54
CA LYS A 200 -3.80 10.85 18.72
C LYS A 200 -3.67 12.33 18.38
N LYS A 201 -2.62 12.72 17.63
CA LYS A 201 -2.42 14.10 17.13
C LYS A 201 -3.54 14.56 16.19
N LYS A 202 -4.21 13.63 15.53
CA LYS A 202 -5.35 13.87 14.62
C LYS A 202 -6.72 13.73 15.29
N GLY A 203 -6.76 13.44 16.58
CA GLY A 203 -8.00 13.28 17.34
C GLY A 203 -8.74 11.97 17.07
N ILE A 204 -8.06 10.94 16.60
CA ILE A 204 -8.56 9.56 16.56
C ILE A 204 -8.03 8.84 17.78
N SER A 205 -8.90 8.12 18.50
CA SER A 205 -8.54 7.38 19.71
C SER A 205 -8.92 5.92 19.58
N GLU A 206 -8.15 5.05 20.22
CA GLU A 206 -8.50 3.64 20.34
C GLU A 206 -9.81 3.49 21.12
N ARG A 207 -10.64 2.54 20.69
CA ARG A 207 -11.83 2.15 21.43
C ARG A 207 -11.41 1.43 22.68
N MET A 208 -11.91 1.91 23.82
CA MET A 208 -11.67 1.30 25.13
C MET A 208 -12.86 0.45 25.54
N ILE A 209 -12.60 -0.76 26.04
CA ILE A 209 -13.60 -1.61 26.67
C ILE A 209 -13.13 -2.06 28.04
N GLU A 210 -14.07 -2.25 28.96
CA GLU A 210 -13.75 -2.79 30.28
C GLU A 210 -13.54 -4.30 30.19
N ARG A 211 -12.34 -4.77 30.56
CA ARG A 211 -12.01 -6.19 30.73
C ARG A 211 -11.38 -6.38 32.11
N HIS A 212 -11.96 -7.26 32.93
CA HIS A 212 -11.48 -7.52 34.29
C HIS A 212 -11.29 -6.24 35.12
N CYS A 213 -12.28 -5.34 35.07
CA CYS A 213 -12.28 -4.03 35.78
C CYS A 213 -11.19 -3.05 35.32
N LEU A 214 -10.56 -3.29 34.16
CA LEU A 214 -9.58 -2.38 33.57
C LEU A 214 -10.04 -1.97 32.17
N LEU A 215 -10.00 -0.66 31.90
CA LEU A 215 -10.17 -0.15 30.54
C LEU A 215 -8.94 -0.52 29.71
N ARG A 216 -9.18 -1.22 28.59
CA ARG A 216 -8.13 -1.60 27.64
C ARG A 216 -8.55 -1.26 26.22
N PRO A 217 -7.59 -0.94 25.33
CA PRO A 217 -7.86 -0.86 23.90
C PRO A 217 -8.45 -2.18 23.40
N VAL A 218 -9.38 -2.09 22.46
CA VAL A 218 -9.86 -3.22 21.69
C VAL A 218 -8.78 -3.60 20.68
N ASP A 219 -8.01 -4.62 21.01
CA ASP A 219 -7.11 -5.33 20.11
C ASP A 219 -7.47 -6.82 20.12
N VAL A 220 -7.78 -7.36 18.95
CA VAL A 220 -8.09 -8.77 18.74
C VAL A 220 -7.07 -9.38 17.80
N THR A 221 -6.29 -10.33 18.33
CA THR A 221 -5.29 -11.07 17.56
C THR A 221 -5.71 -12.51 17.33
N GLY A 222 -5.33 -13.11 16.21
CA GLY A 222 -5.59 -14.52 15.95
C GLY A 222 -4.83 -15.07 14.74
N THR A 223 -5.22 -16.28 14.33
CA THR A 223 -4.65 -16.99 13.17
C THR A 223 -5.75 -17.32 12.16
N THR A 224 -5.42 -17.30 10.88
CA THR A 224 -6.33 -17.60 9.76
C THR A 224 -5.89 -18.82 8.94
N GLU A 225 -4.87 -19.56 9.40
CA GLU A 225 -4.22 -20.69 8.73
C GLU A 225 -5.20 -21.80 8.29
N SER A 226 -5.37 -22.87 9.07
CA SER A 226 -6.35 -23.93 8.76
C SER A 226 -7.79 -23.49 9.03
N GLU A 227 -7.97 -22.51 9.91
CA GLU A 227 -9.28 -22.02 10.38
C GLU A 227 -9.97 -21.09 9.36
N GLY A 228 -9.25 -20.59 8.36
CA GLY A 228 -9.78 -19.60 7.42
C GLY A 228 -10.05 -18.23 8.05
N PRO A 229 -10.77 -17.33 7.34
CA PRO A 229 -10.90 -15.93 7.73
C PRO A 229 -11.98 -15.64 8.77
N ASP A 230 -12.68 -16.64 9.33
CA ASP A 230 -13.89 -16.41 10.13
C ASP A 230 -13.62 -15.65 11.44
N GLN A 231 -12.55 -15.99 12.15
CA GLN A 231 -12.16 -15.27 13.38
C GLN A 231 -11.78 -13.81 13.07
N LEU A 232 -11.02 -13.60 11.99
CA LEU A 232 -10.68 -12.26 11.50
C LEU A 232 -11.95 -11.48 11.14
N LEU A 233 -12.88 -12.09 10.41
CA LEU A 233 -14.14 -11.46 10.03
C LEU A 233 -15.00 -11.09 11.24
N ASN A 234 -15.06 -11.95 12.25
CA ASN A 234 -15.77 -11.66 13.50
C ASN A 234 -15.13 -10.45 14.21
N ALA A 235 -13.80 -10.38 14.27
CA ALA A 235 -13.09 -9.24 14.85
C ALA A 235 -13.31 -7.94 14.07
N ILE A 236 -13.34 -8.00 12.74
CA ILE A 236 -13.63 -6.84 11.88
C ILE A 236 -15.06 -6.35 12.11
N LEU A 237 -16.04 -7.26 12.14
CA LEU A 237 -17.46 -6.92 12.15
C LEU A 237 -18.02 -6.57 13.54
N ASP A 238 -17.30 -6.89 14.61
CA ASP A 238 -17.73 -6.58 15.98
C ASP A 238 -17.61 -5.07 16.27
N THR A 239 -18.74 -4.44 16.59
CA THR A 239 -18.81 -3.03 17.00
C THR A 239 -18.85 -2.86 18.52
N HIS A 240 -18.73 -3.94 19.29
CA HIS A 240 -18.77 -3.96 20.76
C HIS A 240 -19.95 -3.18 21.34
N GLY A 241 -21.12 -3.29 20.70
CA GLY A 241 -22.38 -2.68 21.14
C GLY A 241 -22.55 -1.17 20.84
N ILE A 242 -21.51 -0.49 20.33
CA ILE A 242 -21.56 0.96 20.05
C ILE A 242 -22.26 1.28 18.72
N GLY A 243 -22.41 0.29 17.84
CA GLY A 243 -23.16 0.43 16.58
C GLY A 243 -22.31 0.91 15.38
N TYR A 244 -21.04 1.26 15.60
CA TYR A 244 -20.07 1.51 14.53
C TYR A 244 -18.63 1.22 14.99
N GLY A 245 -17.63 1.34 14.13
CA GLY A 245 -16.21 1.36 14.51
C GLY A 245 -15.26 1.40 13.31
N TYR A 246 -14.14 2.10 13.45
CA TYR A 246 -13.03 2.05 12.49
C TYR A 246 -12.08 0.93 12.88
N LYS A 247 -11.66 0.12 11.90
CA LYS A 247 -10.74 -1.02 12.09
C LYS A 247 -9.45 -0.76 11.34
N LYS A 248 -8.32 -0.81 12.03
CA LYS A 248 -7.01 -1.05 11.41
C LYS A 248 -6.70 -2.52 11.57
N ILE A 249 -6.48 -3.19 10.44
CA ILE A 249 -6.34 -4.65 10.39
C ILE A 249 -4.95 -4.95 9.86
N TYR A 250 -4.13 -5.56 10.69
CA TYR A 250 -2.81 -6.03 10.33
C TYR A 250 -2.88 -7.51 9.98
N LEU A 251 -2.32 -7.87 8.83
CA LEU A 251 -2.15 -9.25 8.37
C LEU A 251 -0.65 -9.53 8.31
N SER A 252 -0.18 -10.59 8.94
CA SER A 252 1.22 -11.02 8.85
C SER A 252 1.34 -12.47 8.40
N GLY A 253 2.31 -12.69 7.51
CA GLY A 253 2.80 -14.00 7.12
C GLY A 253 4.28 -14.20 7.46
N GLN A 254 4.88 -15.25 6.93
CA GLN A 254 6.26 -15.62 7.26
C GLN A 254 7.30 -14.57 6.86
N MET A 255 7.07 -13.85 5.75
CA MET A 255 8.06 -12.95 5.14
C MET A 255 7.62 -11.50 5.03
N SER A 256 6.33 -11.23 5.19
CA SER A 256 5.75 -9.92 4.91
C SER A 256 4.52 -9.70 5.77
N ALA A 257 4.20 -8.43 5.93
CA ALA A 257 2.93 -8.01 6.50
C ALA A 257 2.21 -7.02 5.59
N HIS A 258 0.94 -6.79 5.88
CA HIS A 258 0.07 -5.90 5.13
C HIS A 258 -0.99 -5.31 6.06
N ALA A 259 -1.31 -4.03 5.86
CA ALA A 259 -2.40 -3.37 6.56
C ALA A 259 -3.58 -3.13 5.61
N ILE A 260 -4.78 -3.38 6.11
CA ILE A 260 -6.07 -3.03 5.50
C ILE A 260 -6.92 -2.29 6.54
N ALA A 261 -7.97 -1.60 6.08
CA ALA A 261 -8.85 -0.85 6.97
C ALA A 261 -10.32 -1.15 6.68
N ALA A 262 -11.17 -0.98 7.69
CA ALA A 262 -12.61 -1.03 7.51
C ALA A 262 -13.31 0.02 8.38
N TYR A 263 -14.46 0.48 7.93
CA TYR A 263 -15.45 1.17 8.75
C TYR A 263 -16.70 0.31 8.77
N VAL A 264 -17.12 -0.09 9.96
CA VAL A 264 -18.31 -0.91 10.19
C VAL A 264 -19.36 -0.05 10.86
N ASN A 265 -20.60 -0.10 10.39
CA ASN A 265 -21.74 0.60 10.96
C ASN A 265 -22.99 -0.28 10.84
N GLU A 266 -23.71 -0.50 11.93
CA GLU A 266 -24.88 -1.41 11.94
C GLU A 266 -26.01 -0.92 11.02
N LYS A 267 -26.08 0.39 10.73
CA LYS A 267 -27.13 1.00 9.90
C LYS A 267 -26.75 1.11 8.43
N SER A 268 -25.46 1.31 8.12
CA SER A 268 -25.00 1.53 6.74
C SER A 268 -24.09 0.44 6.18
N GLY A 269 -23.74 -0.58 6.97
CA GLY A 269 -22.96 -1.74 6.52
C GLY A 269 -21.46 -1.58 6.71
N VAL A 270 -20.67 -1.97 5.71
CA VAL A 270 -19.21 -2.05 5.77
C VAL A 270 -18.59 -1.31 4.59
N THR A 271 -17.74 -0.33 4.89
CA THR A 271 -16.79 0.23 3.92
C THR A 271 -15.43 -0.37 4.20
N PHE A 272 -14.83 -1.02 3.22
CA PHE A 272 -13.57 -1.74 3.33
C PHE A 272 -12.53 -1.14 2.39
N PHE A 273 -11.32 -0.95 2.87
CA PHE A 273 -10.22 -0.41 2.10
C PHE A 273 -8.98 -1.31 2.20
N ASP A 274 -8.57 -1.84 1.04
CA ASP A 274 -7.28 -2.48 0.88
C ASP A 274 -6.41 -1.61 -0.03
N PRO A 275 -5.25 -1.10 0.45
CA PRO A 275 -4.29 -0.36 -0.36
C PRO A 275 -3.93 -1.02 -1.70
N ASN A 276 -4.01 -2.34 -1.82
CA ASN A 276 -3.71 -3.08 -3.05
C ASN A 276 -4.89 -3.13 -4.03
N PHE A 277 -6.13 -3.07 -3.55
CA PHE A 277 -7.31 -3.37 -4.37
C PHE A 277 -8.32 -2.21 -4.50
N GLY A 278 -8.45 -1.36 -3.49
CA GLY A 278 -9.30 -0.18 -3.53
C GLY A 278 -10.24 -0.07 -2.33
N GLU A 279 -11.20 0.84 -2.45
CA GLU A 279 -12.27 1.04 -1.49
C GLU A 279 -13.58 0.44 -2.02
N PHE A 280 -14.20 -0.39 -1.19
CA PHE A 280 -15.45 -1.10 -1.49
C PHE A 280 -16.47 -0.81 -0.40
N HIS A 281 -17.75 -0.82 -0.76
CA HIS A 281 -18.84 -0.64 0.18
C HIS A 281 -19.90 -1.71 0.00
N PHE A 282 -20.36 -2.27 1.12
CA PHE A 282 -21.44 -3.23 1.20
C PHE A 282 -22.47 -2.69 2.19
N SER A 283 -23.72 -2.55 1.76
CA SER A 283 -24.79 -2.02 2.62
C SER A 283 -25.24 -2.96 3.75
N ASP A 284 -24.68 -4.17 3.79
CA ASP A 284 -25.04 -5.24 4.70
C ASP A 284 -23.80 -6.06 5.10
N LYS A 285 -23.70 -6.41 6.39
CA LYS A 285 -22.55 -7.15 6.93
C LYS A 285 -22.45 -8.57 6.38
N GLU A 286 -23.58 -9.23 6.12
CA GLU A 286 -23.59 -10.60 5.61
C GLU A 286 -23.16 -10.64 4.14
N LYS A 287 -23.52 -9.64 3.32
CA LYS A 287 -22.95 -9.47 1.98
C LYS A 287 -21.44 -9.30 2.02
N PHE A 288 -20.94 -8.45 2.91
CA PHE A 288 -19.50 -8.28 3.11
C PHE A 288 -18.83 -9.59 3.55
N ARG A 289 -19.38 -10.29 4.56
CA ARG A 289 -18.87 -11.58 5.06
C ARG A 289 -18.76 -12.62 3.94
N LYS A 290 -19.82 -12.77 3.13
CA LYS A 290 -19.85 -13.71 2.00
C LYS A 290 -18.81 -13.35 0.94
N TRP A 291 -18.71 -12.07 0.57
CA TRP A 291 -17.70 -11.62 -0.39
C TRP A 291 -16.28 -11.86 0.14
N PHE A 292 -16.04 -11.53 1.40
CA PHE A 292 -14.71 -11.64 1.99
C PHE A 292 -14.25 -13.10 2.01
N THR A 293 -15.10 -13.98 2.51
CA THR A 293 -14.82 -15.43 2.65
C THR A 293 -14.72 -16.12 1.30
N ASN A 294 -15.73 -15.94 0.44
CA ASN A 294 -15.89 -16.75 -0.77
C ASN A 294 -15.21 -16.14 -2.00
N SER A 295 -14.62 -14.95 -1.89
CA SER A 295 -13.99 -14.30 -3.04
C SER A 295 -12.75 -13.51 -2.71
N PHE A 296 -12.80 -12.55 -1.78
CA PHE A 296 -11.64 -11.72 -1.47
C PHE A 296 -10.45 -12.56 -0.98
N TRP A 297 -10.68 -13.47 -0.03
CA TRP A 297 -9.62 -14.26 0.60
C TRP A 297 -8.85 -15.11 -0.43
N GLU A 298 -9.56 -15.71 -1.37
CA GLU A 298 -8.98 -16.47 -2.48
C GLU A 298 -8.32 -15.55 -3.52
N ASN A 299 -9.04 -14.55 -4.02
CA ASN A 299 -8.57 -13.70 -5.11
C ASN A 299 -7.38 -12.81 -4.71
N SER A 300 -7.31 -12.38 -3.45
CA SER A 300 -6.21 -11.58 -2.91
C SER A 300 -4.90 -12.35 -2.78
N MET A 301 -4.95 -13.69 -2.73
CA MET A 301 -3.81 -14.58 -2.46
C MET A 301 -3.22 -14.45 -1.04
N TYR A 302 -3.86 -13.72 -0.13
CA TYR A 302 -3.26 -13.49 1.20
C TYR A 302 -3.17 -14.76 2.03
N HIS A 303 -4.07 -15.71 1.83
CA HIS A 303 -4.12 -16.97 2.59
C HIS A 303 -3.00 -17.96 2.23
N TYR A 304 -2.34 -17.82 1.07
CA TYR A 304 -1.29 -18.76 0.66
C TYR A 304 -0.09 -18.72 1.62
N PRO A 305 0.73 -19.79 1.72
CA PRO A 305 1.83 -19.87 2.69
C PRO A 305 2.85 -18.73 2.63
N LEU A 306 3.10 -18.18 1.44
CA LEU A 306 3.98 -17.01 1.23
C LEU A 306 3.21 -15.68 1.19
N GLY A 307 1.92 -15.72 1.48
CA GLY A 307 1.05 -14.57 1.61
C GLY A 307 1.25 -13.87 2.95
N VAL A 308 0.25 -13.08 3.32
CA VAL A 308 0.26 -12.25 4.54
C VAL A 308 -0.85 -12.62 5.52
N GLY A 309 -1.71 -13.57 5.18
CA GLY A 309 -2.93 -13.92 5.91
C GLY A 309 -2.76 -15.18 6.76
N GLN A 310 -1.66 -15.32 7.50
CA GLN A 310 -1.50 -16.42 8.46
C GLN A 310 -1.92 -15.99 9.88
N ARG A 311 -1.57 -14.76 10.27
CA ARG A 311 -1.95 -14.16 11.55
C ARG A 311 -2.55 -12.79 11.32
N PHE A 312 -3.34 -12.32 12.29
CA PHE A 312 -3.92 -10.99 12.24
C PHE A 312 -3.92 -10.29 13.61
N SER A 313 -4.01 -8.96 13.56
CA SER A 313 -4.43 -8.09 14.65
C SER A 313 -5.48 -7.11 14.12
N VAL A 314 -6.51 -6.84 14.91
CA VAL A 314 -7.55 -5.85 14.61
C VAL A 314 -7.65 -4.86 15.76
N LEU A 315 -7.19 -3.63 15.52
CA LEU A 315 -7.37 -2.50 16.42
C LEU A 315 -8.62 -1.73 16.04
N THR A 316 -9.42 -1.36 17.04
CA THR A 316 -10.64 -0.57 16.85
C THR A 316 -10.47 0.86 17.31
N PHE A 317 -10.95 1.81 16.52
CA PHE A 317 -10.85 3.24 16.79
C PHE A 317 -12.22 3.91 16.74
N ASP A 318 -12.32 4.97 17.54
CA ASP A 318 -13.42 5.91 17.56
C ASP A 318 -12.96 7.24 16.93
N SER A 319 -13.84 7.84 16.14
CA SER A 319 -13.72 9.27 15.81
C SER A 319 -14.25 10.07 16.97
N LYS A 320 -13.62 11.20 17.34
CA LYS A 320 -14.28 12.18 18.21
C LYS A 320 -15.65 12.50 17.60
N GLU A 321 -16.70 12.37 18.40
CA GLU A 321 -18.04 12.76 17.99
C GLU A 321 -18.00 14.17 17.38
N VAL A 322 -18.57 14.28 16.18
CA VAL A 322 -19.03 15.55 15.62
C VAL A 322 -20.45 15.78 16.12
#